data_AF-A0A6G3MEZ2-F1
#
_entry.id   AF-A0A6G3MEZ2-F1
#
_cell.length_a   1.000
_cell.length_b   1.000
_cell.length_c   1.000
_cell.angle_alpha   90.00
_cell.angle_beta   90.00
_cell.angle_gamma   90.00
#
_symmetry.space_group_name_H-M   'P 1'
#
loop_
_entity.id
_entity.type
_entity.pdbx_description
1 polymer ?
#
loop_
_entity_poly.entity_id
_entity_poly.type
_entity_poly.pdbx_seq_one_letter_code
_entity_poly.pdbx_strand_id
1 'polypeptide(L)'
;MSDIKISTEKQENINNLEPKKQFRRVALLVGYIGTNYHGVQIQNKQNIKTIEGELFKALADSGAVKEQNCFDTRKMSFQRCSRTDKHVSAIRQVFSLKMLCDSTIIEEINKFLPSEIRVFGLRKVTKKFDCKRCCTSRMYEYTIPSYAYADSLENTFTEFRIDDIKKQKLTQLIHMYKGTRDFYNFTSKRPNDIKPLKRYILDFSVLIYNSLYFTF
;
A
#
# COMPACT_ATOMS: atom_id res chain seq x y z
N MET A 1 32.55 55.28 -41.96
CA MET A 1 32.14 53.86 -42.02
C MET A 1 32.24 53.32 -40.60
N SER A 2 31.09 53.06 -39.98
CA SER A 2 30.96 52.63 -38.60
C SER A 2 31.21 51.13 -38.47
N ASP A 3 32.17 50.75 -37.63
CA ASP A 3 32.47 49.36 -37.30
C ASP A 3 31.31 48.72 -36.52
N ILE A 4 30.76 47.65 -37.08
CA ILE A 4 29.71 46.83 -36.47
C ILE A 4 30.38 45.91 -35.45
N LYS A 5 30.25 46.24 -34.16
CA LYS A 5 30.54 45.31 -33.06
C LYS A 5 29.49 44.20 -33.06
N ILE A 6 29.88 43.02 -33.54
CA ILE A 6 29.09 41.79 -33.38
C ILE A 6 29.14 41.42 -31.90
N SER A 7 27.98 41.45 -31.25
CA SER A 7 27.81 41.17 -29.83
C SER A 7 28.06 39.70 -29.52
N THR A 8 28.98 39.46 -28.58
CA THR A 8 29.45 38.18 -28.04
C THR A 8 28.41 37.47 -27.15
N GLU A 9 27.17 37.95 -27.08
CA GLU A 9 26.15 37.48 -26.11
C GLU A 9 25.39 36.21 -26.55
N LYS A 10 25.61 35.68 -27.76
CA LYS A 10 24.81 34.57 -28.30
C LYS A 10 25.38 33.16 -28.10
N GLN A 11 26.52 33.00 -27.43
CA GLN A 11 27.23 31.71 -27.39
C GLN A 11 27.18 30.95 -26.05
N GLU A 12 26.56 31.48 -25.00
CA GLU A 12 26.57 30.81 -23.67
C GLU A 12 25.36 29.92 -23.35
N ASN A 13 24.33 29.82 -24.21
CA ASN A 13 23.06 29.15 -23.84
C ASN A 13 22.81 27.77 -24.46
N ILE A 14 23.86 27.04 -24.89
CA ILE A 14 23.71 25.72 -25.52
C ILE A 14 24.04 24.55 -24.56
N ASN A 15 24.67 24.80 -23.41
CA ASN A 15 25.04 23.75 -22.46
C ASN A 15 24.08 23.69 -21.27
N ASN A 16 23.03 22.86 -21.40
CA ASN A 16 22.25 22.16 -20.34
C ASN A 16 20.75 22.11 -20.66
N LEU A 17 20.37 21.50 -21.78
CA LEU A 17 18.99 21.07 -22.01
C LEU A 17 18.81 19.66 -21.43
N GLU A 18 18.91 19.52 -20.11
CA GLU A 18 18.35 18.33 -19.49
C GLU A 18 16.85 18.27 -19.85
N PRO A 19 16.34 17.11 -20.33
CA PRO A 19 14.94 16.98 -20.67
C PRO A 19 14.09 17.34 -19.45
N LYS A 20 13.18 18.30 -19.62
CA LYS A 20 12.34 18.82 -18.53
C LYS A 20 11.59 17.68 -17.84
N LYS A 21 11.95 17.40 -16.59
CA LYS A 21 11.33 16.34 -15.76
C LYS A 21 9.80 16.46 -15.79
N GLN A 22 9.16 15.42 -16.28
CA GLN A 22 7.72 15.43 -16.53
C GLN A 22 6.96 14.63 -15.47
N PHE A 23 6.25 15.35 -14.60
CA PHE A 23 5.46 14.75 -13.54
C PHE A 23 4.07 14.33 -14.04
N ARG A 24 3.74 13.05 -13.89
CA ARG A 24 2.50 12.43 -14.36
C ARG A 24 1.70 11.86 -13.20
N ARG A 25 0.39 11.71 -13.41
CA ARG A 25 -0.49 10.97 -12.51
C ARG A 25 -0.21 9.48 -12.70
N VAL A 26 0.06 8.76 -11.61
CA VAL A 26 0.39 7.33 -11.65
C VAL A 26 -0.41 6.55 -10.60
N ALA A 27 -0.53 5.25 -10.84
CA ALA A 27 -0.79 4.24 -9.83
C ALA A 27 0.54 3.57 -9.48
N LEU A 28 0.87 3.54 -8.19
CA LEU A 28 2.09 2.97 -7.64
C LEU A 28 1.72 1.71 -6.84
N LEU A 29 2.29 0.57 -7.20
CA LEU A 29 2.08 -0.71 -6.52
C LEU A 29 3.22 -0.93 -5.52
N VAL A 30 2.86 -1.07 -4.24
CA VAL A 30 3.80 -1.16 -3.13
C VAL A 30 3.45 -2.36 -2.26
N GLY A 31 4.48 -3.13 -1.89
CA GLY A 31 4.42 -4.14 -0.84
C GLY A 31 5.18 -3.69 0.40
N TYR A 32 4.72 -4.13 1.58
CA TYR A 32 5.41 -3.89 2.83
C TYR A 32 5.11 -4.92 3.92
N ILE A 33 6.10 -5.12 4.79
CA ILE A 33 5.97 -5.84 6.07
C ILE A 33 5.58 -4.83 7.14
N GLY A 34 4.38 -4.97 7.70
CA GLY A 34 3.79 -3.98 8.61
C GLY A 34 4.30 -4.04 10.06
N THR A 35 5.00 -5.10 10.46
CA THR A 35 5.31 -5.45 11.86
C THR A 35 5.87 -4.29 12.68
N ASN A 36 6.79 -3.49 12.12
CA ASN A 36 7.44 -2.39 12.83
C ASN A 36 6.81 -1.01 12.58
N TYR A 37 5.60 -0.97 12.00
CA TYR A 37 4.94 0.26 11.57
C TYR A 37 3.57 0.46 12.22
N HIS A 38 3.24 1.72 12.46
CA HIS A 38 1.96 2.15 13.03
C HIS A 38 0.88 2.42 11.96
N GLY A 39 0.80 1.49 11.01
CA GLY A 39 -0.12 1.52 9.90
C GLY A 39 0.41 2.31 8.71
N VAL A 40 -0.41 2.39 7.67
CA VAL A 40 0.02 3.00 6.41
C VAL A 40 0.07 4.53 6.47
N GLN A 41 -0.86 5.16 7.19
CA GLN A 41 -1.07 6.60 7.11
C GLN A 41 -0.19 7.35 8.11
N ILE A 42 0.47 8.42 7.68
CA ILE A 42 1.21 9.34 8.56
C ILE A 42 0.28 9.84 9.67
N GLN A 43 0.82 9.92 10.90
CA GLN A 43 0.13 10.41 12.08
C GLN A 43 0.75 11.74 12.55
N ASN A 44 -0.04 12.57 13.22
CA ASN A 44 0.40 13.89 13.69
C ASN A 44 1.32 13.84 14.92
N LYS A 45 1.54 12.66 15.51
CA LYS A 45 2.44 12.48 16.65
C LYS A 45 3.87 12.33 16.15
N GLN A 46 4.80 13.01 16.82
CA GLN A 46 6.23 12.94 16.49
C GLN A 46 6.76 11.51 16.61
N ASN A 47 7.73 11.17 15.76
CA ASN A 47 8.50 9.92 15.78
C ASN A 47 7.71 8.61 15.60
N ILE A 48 6.51 8.66 15.02
CA ILE A 48 5.76 7.45 14.66
C ILE A 48 6.15 6.97 13.26
N LYS A 49 6.76 5.78 13.18
CA LYS A 49 7.05 5.12 11.89
C LYS A 49 5.77 4.65 11.21
N THR A 50 5.58 5.07 9.97
CA THR A 50 4.44 4.68 9.12
C THR A 50 4.95 4.39 7.72
N ILE A 51 4.21 3.56 6.96
CA ILE A 51 4.61 3.20 5.59
C ILE A 51 4.71 4.43 4.70
N GLU A 52 3.77 5.37 4.83
CA GLU A 52 3.86 6.65 4.12
C GLU A 52 5.06 7.50 4.48
N GLY A 53 5.45 7.52 5.77
CA GLY A 53 6.60 8.32 6.20
C GLY A 53 7.85 7.90 5.43
N GLU A 54 8.12 6.59 5.38
CA GLU A 54 9.24 6.02 4.63
C GLU A 54 9.08 6.23 3.12
N LEU A 55 7.88 6.00 2.58
CA LEU A 55 7.62 6.18 1.15
C LEU A 55 7.80 7.64 0.71
N PHE A 56 7.34 8.61 1.50
CA PHE A 56 7.47 10.02 1.17
C PHE A 56 8.92 10.46 1.22
N LYS A 57 9.66 10.03 2.24
CA LYS A 57 11.10 10.26 2.33
C LYS A 57 11.81 9.71 1.09
N ALA A 58 11.58 8.45 0.74
CA ALA A 58 12.19 7.83 -0.45
C ALA A 58 11.81 8.54 -1.77
N LEU A 59 10.55 9.00 -1.91
CA LEU A 59 10.10 9.77 -3.08
C LEU A 59 10.77 11.14 -3.20
N ALA A 60 11.12 11.78 -2.08
CA ALA A 60 11.88 13.03 -2.08
C ALA A 60 13.36 12.76 -2.41
N ASP A 61 13.99 11.83 -1.70
CA ASP A 61 15.41 11.50 -1.83
C ASP A 61 15.75 10.99 -3.25
N SER A 62 14.84 10.24 -3.88
CA SER A 62 14.99 9.77 -5.26
C SER A 62 14.67 10.84 -6.33
N GLY A 63 14.23 12.04 -5.93
CA GLY A 63 13.76 13.08 -6.85
C GLY A 63 12.48 12.72 -7.64
N ALA A 64 11.75 11.67 -7.23
CA ALA A 64 10.52 11.26 -7.87
C ALA A 64 9.38 12.28 -7.69
N VAL A 65 9.41 13.01 -6.58
CA VAL A 65 8.54 14.14 -6.30
C VAL A 65 9.42 15.35 -6.01
N LYS A 66 8.97 16.55 -6.38
CA LYS A 66 9.64 17.78 -5.97
C LYS A 66 9.67 17.84 -4.44
N GLU A 67 10.83 18.08 -3.86
CA GLU A 67 11.04 18.11 -2.40
C GLU A 67 10.02 19.00 -1.68
N GLN A 68 9.79 20.22 -2.17
CA GLN A 68 8.79 21.19 -1.67
C GLN A 68 7.32 20.72 -1.71
N ASN A 69 7.03 19.66 -2.46
CA ASN A 69 5.70 19.04 -2.54
C ASN A 69 5.63 17.76 -1.70
N CYS A 70 6.77 17.20 -1.31
CA CYS A 70 6.80 16.01 -0.48
C CYS A 70 6.14 16.31 0.88
N PHE A 71 5.54 15.29 1.49
CA PHE A 71 4.75 15.40 2.73
C PHE A 71 3.47 16.27 2.65
N ASP A 72 3.25 17.03 1.57
CA ASP A 72 1.96 17.65 1.26
C ASP A 72 1.16 16.76 0.31
N THR A 73 0.29 15.94 0.91
CA THR A 73 -0.60 15.03 0.18
C THR A 73 -1.45 15.73 -0.88
N ARG A 74 -1.80 17.02 -0.71
CA ARG A 74 -2.62 17.75 -1.69
C ARG A 74 -1.78 18.13 -2.91
N LYS A 75 -0.56 18.65 -2.70
CA LYS A 75 0.36 19.01 -3.80
C LYS A 75 0.78 17.80 -4.64
N MET A 76 0.94 16.64 -4.00
CA MET A 76 1.18 15.36 -4.70
C MET A 76 -0.11 14.73 -5.27
N SER A 77 -1.28 15.27 -4.93
CA SER A 77 -2.59 14.64 -5.16
C SER A 77 -2.64 13.21 -4.60
N PHE A 78 -1.88 12.93 -3.54
CA PHE A 78 -1.67 11.60 -3.00
C PHE A 78 -2.97 11.00 -2.45
N GLN A 79 -3.25 9.75 -2.83
CA GLN A 79 -4.32 8.93 -2.29
C GLN A 79 -3.84 7.50 -2.10
N ARG A 80 -4.50 6.79 -1.19
CA ARG A 80 -4.23 5.41 -0.81
C ARG A 80 -5.44 4.53 -1.07
N CYS A 81 -5.24 3.36 -1.64
CA CYS A 81 -6.35 2.45 -1.91
C CYS A 81 -6.96 1.93 -0.62
N SER A 82 -6.12 1.51 0.35
CA SER A 82 -6.56 1.02 1.65
C SER A 82 -5.82 1.71 2.81
N ARG A 83 -6.49 1.79 3.97
CA ARG A 83 -5.87 2.15 5.26
C ARG A 83 -5.64 0.85 6.03
N THR A 84 -4.39 0.38 6.06
CA THR A 84 -4.00 -0.73 6.91
C THR A 84 -3.65 -0.22 8.30
N ASP A 85 -4.08 -0.97 9.31
CA ASP A 85 -3.84 -0.65 10.72
C ASP A 85 -2.41 -0.99 11.13
N LYS A 86 -2.06 -0.65 12.37
CA LYS A 86 -0.78 -0.98 12.99
C LYS A 86 -0.46 -2.47 12.82
N HIS A 87 0.79 -2.78 12.48
CA HIS A 87 1.31 -4.14 12.26
C HIS A 87 0.78 -4.89 11.02
N VAL A 88 -0.19 -4.34 10.29
CA VAL A 88 -0.77 -5.01 9.11
C VAL A 88 0.15 -4.86 7.89
N SER A 89 0.55 -5.99 7.30
CA SER A 89 1.32 -6.07 6.05
C SER A 89 0.43 -5.91 4.81
N ALA A 90 1.03 -5.62 3.66
CA ALA A 90 0.33 -5.68 2.38
C ALA A 90 1.28 -6.09 1.26
N ILE A 91 0.83 -6.96 0.35
CA ILE A 91 1.61 -7.33 -0.84
C ILE A 91 1.26 -6.49 -2.07
N ARG A 92 0.06 -5.91 -2.13
CA ARG A 92 -0.43 -5.13 -3.28
C ARG A 92 -1.18 -3.88 -2.85
N GLN A 93 -0.56 -3.06 -2.01
CA GLN A 93 -1.12 -1.74 -1.72
C GLN A 93 -0.94 -0.83 -2.95
N VAL A 94 -1.99 -0.11 -3.31
CA VAL A 94 -1.94 0.84 -4.42
C VAL A 94 -2.04 2.26 -3.89
N PHE A 95 -1.12 3.12 -4.33
CA PHE A 95 -1.20 4.56 -4.13
C PHE A 95 -1.44 5.25 -5.47
N SER A 96 -2.07 6.43 -5.44
CA SER A 96 -2.12 7.29 -6.62
C SER A 96 -1.60 8.67 -6.28
N LEU A 97 -0.64 9.13 -7.07
CA LEU A 97 0.10 10.37 -6.82
C LEU A 97 0.61 10.98 -8.13
N LYS A 98 1.08 12.21 -8.05
CA LYS A 98 1.78 12.90 -9.13
C LYS A 98 3.28 12.83 -8.87
N MET A 99 4.00 12.11 -9.72
CA MET A 99 5.45 11.89 -9.60
C MET A 99 6.09 11.77 -10.98
N LEU A 100 7.41 11.73 -11.02
CA LEU A 100 8.18 11.39 -12.22
C LEU A 100 7.80 9.98 -12.68
N CYS A 101 7.76 9.79 -13.99
CA CYS A 101 7.30 8.56 -14.63
C CYS A 101 8.26 8.20 -15.76
N ASP A 102 9.51 7.92 -15.39
CA ASP A 102 10.53 7.34 -16.26
C ASP A 102 10.70 5.84 -15.97
N SER A 103 11.57 5.17 -16.73
CA SER A 103 11.80 3.73 -16.62
C SER A 103 12.64 3.32 -15.41
N THR A 104 13.44 4.23 -14.84
CA THR A 104 14.40 3.91 -13.76
C THR A 104 13.89 4.31 -12.38
N ILE A 105 12.82 5.11 -12.30
CA ILE A 105 12.37 5.73 -11.05
C ILE A 105 12.00 4.71 -9.96
N ILE A 106 11.53 3.52 -10.33
CA ILE A 106 11.23 2.45 -9.36
C ILE A 106 12.50 1.99 -8.66
N GLU A 107 13.58 1.77 -9.42
CA GLU A 107 14.87 1.35 -8.88
C GLU A 107 15.44 2.44 -7.98
N GLU A 108 15.38 3.70 -8.42
CA GLU A 108 15.83 4.84 -7.60
C GLU A 108 15.05 4.96 -6.29
N ILE A 109 13.71 4.87 -6.31
CA ILE A 109 12.91 4.91 -5.07
C ILE A 109 13.30 3.75 -4.14
N ASN A 110 13.45 2.54 -4.68
CA ASN A 110 13.76 1.35 -3.87
C ASN A 110 15.15 1.42 -3.22
N LYS A 111 16.12 2.17 -3.77
CA LYS A 111 17.43 2.41 -3.11
C LYS A 111 17.29 3.15 -1.78
N PHE A 112 16.29 4.02 -1.65
CA PHE A 112 16.03 4.80 -0.44
C PHE A 112 15.00 4.17 0.49
N LEU A 113 14.37 3.06 0.09
CA LEU A 113 13.40 2.34 0.92
C LEU A 113 14.08 1.28 1.79
N PRO A 114 13.65 1.13 3.06
CA PRO A 114 14.08 0.03 3.91
C PRO A 114 13.66 -1.31 3.28
N SER A 115 14.36 -2.40 3.63
CA SER A 115 14.17 -3.73 3.03
C SER A 115 12.73 -4.24 3.07
N GLU A 116 11.98 -3.79 4.07
CA GLU A 116 10.62 -4.15 4.41
C GLU A 116 9.58 -3.46 3.51
N ILE A 117 9.96 -2.47 2.70
CA ILE A 117 9.06 -1.74 1.81
C ILE A 117 9.63 -1.77 0.39
N ARG A 118 8.80 -2.16 -0.58
CA ARG A 118 9.21 -2.24 -1.99
C ARG A 118 8.14 -1.70 -2.92
N VAL A 119 8.56 -0.88 -3.88
CA VAL A 119 7.77 -0.53 -5.06
C VAL A 119 7.95 -1.64 -6.09
N PHE A 120 6.86 -2.31 -6.44
CA PHE A 120 6.85 -3.39 -7.43
C PHE A 120 6.49 -2.91 -8.83
N GLY A 121 5.77 -1.81 -8.95
CA GLY A 121 5.29 -1.36 -10.25
C GLY A 121 4.74 0.06 -10.22
N LEU A 122 4.78 0.67 -11.40
CA LEU A 122 4.26 2.00 -11.65
C LEU A 122 3.49 1.98 -12.97
N ARG A 123 2.32 2.61 -13.00
CA ARG A 123 1.55 2.78 -14.23
C ARG A 123 1.05 4.21 -14.35
N LYS A 124 1.33 4.85 -15.48
CA LYS A 124 0.72 6.14 -15.84
C LYS A 124 -0.80 5.96 -15.98
N VAL A 125 -1.57 6.88 -15.40
CA VAL A 125 -3.03 6.86 -15.41
C VAL A 125 -3.58 8.22 -15.83
N THR A 126 -4.90 8.30 -16.02
CA THR A 126 -5.59 9.55 -16.34
C THR A 126 -5.49 10.55 -15.17
N LYS A 127 -5.55 11.86 -15.47
CA LYS A 127 -5.39 12.93 -14.46
C LYS A 127 -6.39 12.82 -13.29
N LYS A 128 -7.60 12.30 -13.54
CA LYS A 128 -8.69 12.17 -12.55
C LYS A 128 -8.67 10.85 -11.77
N PHE A 129 -7.72 9.95 -12.05
CA PHE A 129 -7.65 8.66 -11.37
C PHE A 129 -7.40 8.84 -9.86
N ASP A 130 -8.20 8.16 -9.06
CA ASP A 130 -8.10 8.07 -7.61
C ASP A 130 -8.23 6.60 -7.22
N CYS A 131 -7.13 6.01 -6.74
CA CYS A 131 -7.09 4.58 -6.42
C CYS A 131 -8.10 4.17 -5.35
N LYS A 132 -8.49 5.07 -4.43
CA LYS A 132 -9.46 4.78 -3.37
C LYS A 132 -10.87 4.72 -3.95
N ARG A 133 -11.23 5.68 -4.81
CA ARG A 133 -12.57 5.78 -5.41
C ARG A 133 -12.80 4.78 -6.52
N CYS A 134 -11.76 4.43 -7.27
CA CYS A 134 -11.83 3.43 -8.34
C CYS A 134 -11.73 1.98 -7.84
N CYS A 135 -11.37 1.77 -6.57
CA CYS A 135 -11.31 0.43 -5.98
C CYS A 135 -12.72 -0.13 -5.78
N THR A 136 -13.01 -1.27 -6.40
CA THR A 136 -14.31 -1.95 -6.30
C THR A 136 -14.34 -2.99 -5.18
N SER A 137 -13.22 -3.69 -4.95
CA SER A 137 -13.09 -4.71 -3.90
C SER A 137 -11.66 -4.80 -3.39
N ARG A 138 -11.49 -5.45 -2.25
CA ARG A 138 -10.17 -5.74 -1.64
C ARG A 138 -10.15 -7.18 -1.18
N MET A 139 -8.98 -7.80 -1.30
CA MET A 139 -8.70 -9.14 -0.82
C MET A 139 -7.70 -9.04 0.33
N TYR A 140 -7.99 -9.77 1.40
CA TYR A 140 -7.12 -9.90 2.56
C TYR A 140 -6.89 -11.39 2.82
N GLU A 141 -5.67 -11.71 3.23
CA GLU A 141 -5.29 -13.04 3.66
C GLU A 141 -4.81 -12.94 5.11
N TYR A 142 -5.27 -13.87 5.95
CA TYR A 142 -4.84 -14.00 7.34
C TYR A 142 -4.14 -15.34 7.51
N THR A 143 -2.84 -15.29 7.77
CA THR A 143 -2.06 -16.48 8.15
C THR A 143 -2.16 -16.65 9.66
N ILE A 144 -2.72 -17.77 10.09
CA ILE A 144 -2.98 -18.05 11.50
C ILE A 144 -2.42 -19.45 11.82
N PRO A 145 -1.69 -19.63 12.93
CA PRO A 145 -1.26 -20.96 13.36
C PRO A 145 -2.46 -21.88 13.60
N SER A 146 -2.37 -23.15 13.18
CA SER A 146 -3.47 -24.12 13.29
C SER A 146 -3.97 -24.29 14.72
N TYR A 147 -3.07 -24.24 15.70
CA TYR A 147 -3.40 -24.37 17.14
C TYR A 147 -4.31 -23.26 17.68
N ALA A 148 -4.48 -22.15 16.96
CA ALA A 148 -5.49 -21.14 17.32
C ALA A 148 -6.93 -21.68 17.22
N TYR A 149 -7.13 -22.84 16.58
CA TYR A 149 -8.41 -23.54 16.46
C TYR A 149 -8.51 -24.77 17.39
N ALA A 150 -7.59 -24.92 18.34
CA ALA A 150 -7.69 -25.95 19.37
C ALA A 150 -8.91 -25.69 20.28
N ASP A 151 -9.59 -26.76 20.73
CA ASP A 151 -10.82 -26.64 21.54
C ASP A 151 -10.54 -26.19 22.98
N SER A 152 -9.29 -26.31 23.43
CA SER A 152 -8.83 -25.88 24.75
C SER A 152 -7.40 -25.36 24.67
N LEU A 153 -7.06 -24.47 25.61
CA LEU A 153 -5.72 -23.90 25.74
C LEU A 153 -4.67 -24.99 26.00
N GLU A 154 -5.04 -26.05 26.71
CA GLU A 154 -4.18 -27.22 26.95
C GLU A 154 -3.77 -27.96 25.68
N ASN A 155 -4.40 -27.70 24.53
CA ASN A 155 -4.08 -28.31 23.23
C ASN A 155 -3.40 -27.34 22.26
N THR A 156 -2.88 -26.21 22.76
CA THR A 156 -2.23 -25.17 21.95
C THR A 156 -0.75 -25.44 21.67
N PHE A 157 -0.44 -26.64 21.16
CA PHE A 157 0.92 -27.03 20.80
C PHE A 157 1.18 -26.94 19.29
N THR A 158 2.45 -26.91 18.90
CA THR A 158 2.89 -26.83 17.49
C THR A 158 2.50 -28.04 16.66
N GLU A 159 2.21 -29.17 17.31
CA GLU A 159 1.81 -30.44 16.70
C GLU A 159 0.32 -30.48 16.40
N PHE A 160 -0.49 -29.55 16.92
CA PHE A 160 -1.92 -29.51 16.66
C PHE A 160 -2.20 -29.42 15.16
N ARG A 161 -3.05 -30.32 14.67
CA ARG A 161 -3.55 -30.34 13.29
C ARG A 161 -5.06 -30.24 13.30
N ILE A 162 -5.59 -29.49 12.35
CA ILE A 162 -7.03 -29.39 12.14
C ILE A 162 -7.47 -30.65 11.38
N ASP A 163 -8.31 -31.47 12.01
CA ASP A 163 -8.91 -32.63 11.36
C ASP A 163 -9.96 -32.23 10.30
N ASP A 164 -10.40 -33.20 9.50
CA ASP A 164 -11.36 -32.96 8.42
C ASP A 164 -12.74 -32.52 8.92
N ILE A 165 -13.16 -32.96 10.11
CA ILE A 165 -14.45 -32.59 10.70
C ILE A 165 -14.44 -31.10 11.06
N LYS A 166 -13.41 -30.66 11.77
CA LYS A 166 -13.20 -29.26 12.15
C LYS A 166 -12.98 -28.37 10.93
N LYS A 167 -12.25 -28.86 9.92
CA LYS A 167 -12.11 -28.17 8.63
C LYS A 167 -13.47 -27.94 7.97
N GLN A 168 -14.30 -28.97 7.83
CA GLN A 168 -15.64 -28.85 7.24
C GLN A 168 -16.51 -27.86 8.00
N LYS A 169 -16.51 -27.94 9.34
CA LYS A 169 -17.23 -27.00 10.20
C LYS A 169 -16.74 -25.56 10.01
N LEU A 170 -15.43 -25.34 10.00
CA LEU A 170 -14.83 -24.02 9.77
C LEU A 170 -15.21 -23.47 8.39
N THR A 171 -15.13 -24.29 7.35
CA THR A 171 -15.57 -23.93 6.01
C THR A 171 -17.04 -23.50 6.01
N GLN A 172 -17.95 -24.29 6.60
CA GLN A 172 -19.37 -23.94 6.69
C GLN A 172 -19.62 -22.60 7.40
N LEU A 173 -18.97 -22.38 8.55
CA LEU A 173 -19.10 -21.14 9.32
C LEU A 173 -18.62 -19.92 8.53
N ILE A 174 -17.48 -20.03 7.86
CA ILE A 174 -16.92 -18.93 7.07
C ILE A 174 -17.82 -18.59 5.87
N HIS A 175 -18.42 -19.59 5.24
CA HIS A 175 -19.34 -19.37 4.12
C HIS A 175 -20.59 -18.58 4.52
N MET A 176 -21.01 -18.59 5.79
CA MET A 176 -22.14 -17.80 6.27
C MET A 176 -21.94 -16.28 6.10
N TYR A 177 -20.68 -15.82 6.05
CA TYR A 177 -20.34 -14.41 5.85
C TYR A 177 -20.52 -13.93 4.41
N LYS A 178 -20.58 -14.83 3.42
CA LYS A 178 -20.75 -14.47 2.01
C LYS A 178 -22.07 -13.73 1.78
N GLY A 179 -22.07 -12.83 0.80
CA GLY A 179 -23.21 -11.99 0.47
C GLY A 179 -23.27 -10.70 1.28
N THR A 180 -24.43 -10.04 1.25
CA THR A 180 -24.65 -8.78 1.97
C THR A 180 -25.17 -9.08 3.37
N ARG A 181 -24.36 -8.79 4.39
CA ARG A 181 -24.72 -8.98 5.81
C ARG A 181 -24.57 -7.68 6.58
N ASP A 182 -25.18 -7.65 7.76
CA ASP A 182 -24.94 -6.57 8.72
C ASP A 182 -23.73 -6.90 9.59
N PHE A 183 -22.66 -6.14 9.42
CA PHE A 183 -21.41 -6.31 10.15
C PHE A 183 -21.28 -5.32 11.31
N TYR A 184 -22.41 -4.84 11.85
CA TYR A 184 -22.43 -3.90 12.98
C TYR A 184 -21.53 -4.35 14.15
N ASN A 185 -21.62 -5.62 14.55
CA ASN A 185 -20.81 -6.18 15.65
C ASN A 185 -19.33 -6.42 15.32
N PHE A 186 -18.92 -6.23 14.06
CA PHE A 186 -17.57 -6.47 13.57
C PHE A 186 -16.79 -5.17 13.33
N THR A 187 -17.21 -4.06 13.95
CA THR A 187 -16.49 -2.78 13.92
C THR A 187 -16.48 -2.15 15.32
N SER A 188 -15.47 -1.33 15.60
CA SER A 188 -15.38 -0.54 16.83
C SER A 188 -15.72 0.93 16.61
N LYS A 189 -15.84 1.69 17.71
CA LYS A 189 -15.96 3.16 17.74
C LYS A 189 -17.19 3.73 17.01
N ARG A 190 -18.38 3.19 17.32
CA ARG A 190 -19.67 3.78 16.88
C ARG A 190 -20.56 4.10 18.08
N PRO A 191 -20.28 5.17 18.85
CA PRO A 191 -21.22 5.63 19.86
C PRO A 191 -22.51 6.12 19.16
N ASN A 192 -23.65 5.53 19.55
CA ASN A 192 -25.01 5.98 19.25
C ASN A 192 -25.54 5.87 17.81
N ASP A 193 -24.87 5.15 16.91
CA ASP A 193 -25.37 4.92 15.54
C ASP A 193 -25.89 3.49 15.36
N ILE A 194 -27.20 3.29 15.49
CA ILE A 194 -27.89 1.98 15.39
C ILE A 194 -28.05 1.55 13.91
N LYS A 195 -27.57 2.34 12.93
CA LYS A 195 -27.78 2.03 11.52
C LYS A 195 -27.04 0.75 11.10
N PRO A 196 -27.72 -0.16 10.37
CA PRO A 196 -27.12 -1.36 9.82
C PRO A 196 -25.84 -1.07 9.04
N LEU A 197 -24.77 -1.82 9.34
CA LEU A 197 -23.51 -1.71 8.61
C LEU A 197 -23.46 -2.78 7.53
N LYS A 198 -24.23 -2.56 6.46
CA LYS A 198 -24.24 -3.49 5.33
C LYS A 198 -22.90 -3.51 4.62
N ARG A 199 -22.30 -4.69 4.50
CA ARG A 199 -21.10 -4.96 3.69
C ARG A 199 -21.34 -6.21 2.88
N TYR A 200 -20.69 -6.27 1.72
CA TYR A 200 -20.78 -7.38 0.79
C TYR A 200 -19.47 -8.16 0.78
N ILE A 201 -19.53 -9.44 1.13
CA ILE A 201 -18.40 -10.37 1.02
C ILE A 201 -18.58 -11.17 -0.26
N LEU A 202 -17.69 -10.90 -1.24
CA LEU A 202 -17.65 -11.60 -2.53
C LEU A 202 -17.32 -13.09 -2.33
N ASP A 203 -16.24 -13.35 -1.60
CA ASP A 203 -15.78 -14.68 -1.27
C ASP A 203 -15.08 -14.68 0.09
N PHE A 204 -15.12 -15.82 0.77
CA PHE A 204 -14.41 -16.05 2.02
C PHE A 204 -14.16 -17.55 2.14
N SER A 205 -12.90 -17.93 2.12
CA SER A 205 -12.44 -19.32 2.17
C SER A 205 -11.31 -19.49 3.18
N VAL A 206 -11.07 -20.73 3.58
CA VAL A 206 -9.96 -21.13 4.44
C VAL A 206 -9.15 -22.18 3.71
N LEU A 207 -7.84 -22.02 3.73
CA LEU A 207 -6.87 -22.99 3.24
C LEU A 207 -6.08 -23.50 4.44
N ILE A 208 -5.94 -24.83 4.54
CA ILE A 208 -5.18 -25.48 5.61
C ILE A 208 -3.96 -26.12 4.97
N TYR A 209 -2.79 -25.66 5.39
CA TYR A 209 -1.50 -26.17 4.94
C TYR A 209 -1.00 -27.17 5.98
N ASN A 210 -1.05 -28.47 5.64
CA ASN A 210 -0.60 -29.54 6.54
C ASN A 210 0.93 -29.78 6.50
N SER A 211 1.63 -29.11 5.56
CA SER A 211 3.07 -29.19 5.38
C SER A 211 3.61 -27.84 4.91
N LEU A 212 4.67 -27.34 5.52
CA LEU A 212 5.50 -26.27 4.94
C LEU A 212 6.29 -26.89 3.78
N TYR A 213 5.84 -26.66 2.54
CA TYR A 213 6.64 -26.96 1.37
C TYR A 213 7.67 -25.85 1.18
N PHE A 214 8.91 -26.08 1.59
CA PHE A 214 10.05 -25.34 1.06
C PHE A 214 10.51 -26.06 -0.19
N THR A 215 10.09 -25.60 -1.37
CA THR A 215 10.86 -25.83 -2.59
C THR A 215 11.94 -24.78 -2.64
N PHE A 216 13.19 -25.20 -2.41
CA PHE A 216 14.39 -24.40 -2.70
C PHE A 216 14.62 -24.35 -4.21
#